data_AF-A0A0K9PLM4-F1
#
_entry.id   AF-A0A0K9PLM4-F1
#
_cell.length_a   1.000
_cell.length_b   1.000
_cell.length_c   1.000
_cell.angle_alpha   90.00
_cell.angle_beta   90.00
_cell.angle_gamma   90.00
#
_symmetry.space_group_name_H-M   'P 1'
#
loop_
_entity.id
_entity.type
_entity.pdbx_description
1 polymer ?
#
loop_
_entity_poly.entity_id
_entity_poly.type
_entity_poly.pdbx_seq_one_letter_code
_entity_poly.pdbx_strand_id
1 'polypeptide(L)'
;MCVLNLVADEVIQDGFSFDFSMIFHMVAILSRITPDKLNGFMCLVYKSVADVVGSYSKWICTSENNLKMLMFFCASGINGSMSTACSTTLRKLCEDGSPFIQEDSSLDNLILIEQ
;
A
#
# COMPACT_ATOMS: atom_id res chain seq x y z
N MET A 1 7.36 -0.47 -17.04
CA MET A 1 6.99 0.87 -16.52
C MET A 1 6.27 1.58 -17.65
N CYS A 2 5.00 1.95 -17.48
CA CYS A 2 4.19 2.56 -18.54
C CYS A 2 4.43 4.07 -18.61
N VAL A 3 4.35 4.65 -19.81
CA VAL A 3 4.51 6.10 -20.07
C VAL A 3 3.57 6.94 -19.20
N LEU A 4 2.35 6.45 -18.95
CA LEU A 4 1.38 7.11 -18.08
C LEU A 4 1.87 7.28 -16.63
N ASN A 5 2.68 6.36 -16.12
CA ASN A 5 3.21 6.46 -14.75
C ASN A 5 4.28 7.54 -14.64
N LEU A 6 5.01 7.81 -15.74
CA LEU A 6 6.02 8.87 -15.81
C LEU A 6 5.35 10.26 -15.84
N VAL A 7 4.32 10.41 -16.69
CA VAL A 7 3.56 11.66 -16.80
C VAL A 7 2.82 11.96 -15.50
N ALA A 8 2.28 10.94 -14.82
CA ALA A 8 1.65 11.14 -13.51
C ALA A 8 2.67 11.58 -12.44
N ASP A 9 3.88 11.04 -12.46
CA ASP A 9 4.94 11.42 -11.51
C ASP A 9 5.38 12.89 -11.74
N GLU A 10 5.49 13.33 -13.00
CA GLU A 10 5.77 14.74 -13.34
C GLU A 10 4.65 15.67 -12.86
N VAL A 11 3.38 15.33 -13.10
CA VAL A 11 2.25 16.17 -12.69
C VAL A 11 2.10 16.27 -11.17
N ILE A 12 2.39 15.19 -10.44
CA ILE A 12 2.35 15.20 -8.97
C ILE A 12 3.55 15.98 -8.40
N GLN A 13 4.72 15.89 -9.04
CA GLN A 13 5.90 16.68 -8.65
C GLN A 13 5.75 18.17 -8.94
N ASP A 14 4.96 18.57 -9.94
CA ASP A 14 4.74 19.97 -10.33
C ASP A 14 3.84 20.77 -9.35
N GLY A 15 3.62 20.24 -8.14
CA GLY A 15 2.94 20.93 -7.04
C GLY A 15 1.43 20.77 -7.01
N PHE A 16 0.86 19.87 -7.82
CA PHE A 16 -0.57 19.56 -7.77
C PHE A 16 -0.87 18.65 -6.57
N SER A 17 -1.66 19.13 -5.61
CA SER A 17 -2.13 18.30 -4.50
C SER A 17 -3.13 17.26 -5.04
N PHE A 18 -2.66 16.05 -5.31
CA PHE A 18 -3.53 14.95 -5.73
C PHE A 18 -4.27 14.38 -4.51
N ASP A 19 -5.60 14.36 -4.57
CA ASP A 19 -6.43 13.81 -3.50
C ASP A 19 -6.48 12.27 -3.59
N PHE A 20 -5.76 11.60 -2.68
CA PHE A 20 -5.74 10.15 -2.56
C PHE A 20 -6.93 9.59 -1.75
N SER A 21 -7.85 10.42 -1.27
CA SER A 21 -9.01 10.02 -0.46
C SER A 21 -9.82 8.90 -1.11
N MET A 22 -10.04 8.97 -2.43
CA MET A 22 -10.77 7.93 -3.17
C MET A 22 -10.07 6.57 -3.11
N ILE A 23 -8.74 6.54 -3.18
CA ILE A 23 -7.95 5.30 -3.09
C ILE A 23 -8.07 4.70 -1.69
N PHE A 24 -7.91 5.52 -0.64
CA PHE A 24 -8.08 5.06 0.74
C PHE A 24 -9.50 4.58 1.02
N HIS A 25 -10.52 5.24 0.46
CA HIS A 25 -11.90 4.83 0.58
C HIS A 25 -12.14 3.47 -0.08
N MET A 26 -11.58 3.24 -1.27
CA MET A 26 -11.65 1.93 -1.94
C MET A 26 -10.92 0.84 -1.15
N VAL A 27 -9.71 1.13 -0.68
CA VAL A 27 -8.93 0.22 0.18
C VAL A 27 -9.75 -0.16 1.42
N ALA A 28 -10.34 0.82 2.11
CA ALA A 28 -11.15 0.58 3.30
C ALA A 28 -12.38 -0.29 3.03
N ILE A 29 -13.06 -0.10 1.88
CA ILE A 29 -14.18 -0.96 1.48
C ILE A 29 -13.69 -2.38 1.21
N LEU A 30 -12.63 -2.53 0.39
CA LEU A 30 -12.14 -3.83 -0.05
C LEU A 30 -11.51 -4.65 1.08
N SER A 31 -10.82 -4.00 2.03
CA SER A 31 -10.26 -4.65 3.22
C SER A 31 -11.31 -5.26 4.15
N ARG A 32 -12.58 -4.84 4.04
CA ARG A 32 -13.70 -5.41 4.83
C ARG A 32 -14.34 -6.59 4.12
N ILE A 33 -14.02 -6.84 2.86
CA ILE A 33 -14.57 -7.95 2.10
C ILE A 33 -13.80 -9.20 2.46
N THR A 34 -14.53 -10.24 2.85
CA THR A 34 -13.93 -11.50 3.21
C THR A 34 -13.29 -12.16 1.98
N PRO A 35 -12.11 -12.78 2.09
CA PRO A 35 -11.40 -13.33 0.93
C PRO A 35 -12.19 -14.34 0.10
N ASP A 36 -13.11 -15.08 0.73
CA ASP A 36 -14.04 -16.02 0.06
C ASP A 36 -15.01 -15.32 -0.92
N LYS A 37 -15.28 -14.04 -0.72
CA LYS A 37 -16.13 -13.20 -1.58
C LYS A 37 -15.35 -12.45 -2.66
N LEU A 38 -14.02 -12.51 -2.65
CA LEU A 38 -13.16 -11.90 -3.67
C LEU A 38 -13.04 -12.82 -4.90
N ASN A 39 -14.17 -13.03 -5.59
CA ASN A 39 -14.22 -13.83 -6.82
C ASN A 39 -14.66 -12.99 -8.02
N GLY A 40 -14.43 -13.52 -9.23
CA GLY A 40 -14.88 -12.91 -10.49
C GLY A 40 -14.46 -11.44 -10.62
N PHE A 41 -15.45 -10.57 -10.81
CA PHE A 41 -15.25 -9.13 -10.98
C PHE A 41 -14.55 -8.46 -9.78
N MET A 42 -14.83 -8.91 -8.55
CA MET A 42 -14.21 -8.34 -7.35
C MET A 42 -12.70 -8.59 -7.32
N CYS A 43 -12.24 -9.72 -7.85
CA CYS A 43 -10.83 -9.99 -8.05
C CYS A 43 -10.19 -9.06 -9.09
N LEU A 44 -10.93 -8.56 -10.07
CA LEU A 44 -10.39 -7.56 -11.00
C LEU A 44 -10.28 -6.21 -10.30
N VAL A 45 -11.34 -5.78 -9.62
CA VAL A 45 -11.38 -4.50 -8.89
C VAL A 45 -10.25 -4.41 -7.87
N TYR A 46 -10.10 -5.42 -7.02
CA TYR A 46 -9.09 -5.40 -5.97
C TYR A 46 -7.67 -5.44 -6.56
N LYS A 47 -7.47 -6.11 -7.72
CA LYS A 47 -6.18 -6.17 -8.39
C LYS A 47 -5.83 -4.79 -8.92
N SER A 48 -6.78 -4.14 -9.59
CA SER A 48 -6.62 -2.79 -10.10
C SER A 48 -6.33 -1.79 -8.98
N VAL A 49 -7.00 -1.89 -7.83
CA VAL A 49 -6.70 -1.03 -6.67
C VAL A 49 -5.30 -1.29 -6.14
N ALA A 50 -4.88 -2.55 -6.03
CA ALA A 50 -3.51 -2.89 -5.64
C ALA A 50 -2.48 -2.30 -6.62
N ASP A 51 -2.69 -2.44 -7.93
CA ASP A 51 -1.80 -1.89 -8.95
C ASP A 51 -1.70 -0.36 -8.87
N VAL A 52 -2.82 0.34 -8.60
CA VAL A 52 -2.84 1.79 -8.37
C VAL A 52 -2.06 2.16 -7.11
N VAL A 53 -2.32 1.49 -5.98
CA VAL A 53 -1.58 1.68 -4.72
C VAL A 53 -0.08 1.49 -4.95
N GLY A 54 0.32 0.43 -5.64
CA GLY A 54 1.73 0.17 -5.95
C GLY A 54 2.35 1.17 -6.92
N SER A 55 1.55 1.83 -7.76
CA SER A 55 2.02 2.84 -8.71
C SER A 55 2.28 4.19 -8.05
N TYR A 56 1.49 4.53 -7.02
CA TYR A 56 1.58 5.78 -6.27
C TYR A 56 2.18 5.63 -4.87
N SER A 57 2.80 4.48 -4.56
CA SER A 57 3.35 4.11 -3.25
C SER A 57 4.17 5.22 -2.60
N LYS A 58 5.13 5.80 -3.33
CA LYS A 58 5.93 6.98 -2.90
C LYS A 58 5.12 8.17 -2.38
N TRP A 59 3.94 8.42 -2.93
CA TRP A 59 3.10 9.59 -2.64
C TRP A 59 2.03 9.31 -1.60
N ILE A 60 1.57 8.07 -1.47
CA ILE A 60 0.52 7.68 -0.53
C ILE A 60 1.07 7.22 0.82
N CYS A 61 2.32 6.73 0.85
CA CYS A 61 3.04 6.35 2.06
C CYS A 61 3.59 7.58 2.81
N THR A 62 2.75 8.57 3.08
CA THR A 62 3.12 9.82 3.77
C THR A 62 2.95 9.76 5.28
N SER A 63 2.30 8.71 5.80
CA SER A 63 2.15 8.47 7.24
C SER A 63 2.16 6.98 7.56
N GLU A 64 2.60 6.64 8.77
CA GLU A 64 2.62 5.27 9.28
C GLU A 64 1.23 4.62 9.27
N ASN A 65 0.18 5.38 9.61
CA ASN A 65 -1.21 4.89 9.61
C ASN A 65 -1.67 4.52 8.19
N ASN A 66 -1.34 5.34 7.19
CA ASN A 66 -1.64 5.03 5.80
C ASN A 66 -0.89 3.79 5.35
N LEU A 67 0.40 3.69 5.69
CA LEU A 67 1.24 2.54 5.36
C LEU A 67 0.67 1.25 5.96
N LYS A 68 0.33 1.23 7.26
CA LYS A 68 -0.28 0.06 7.93
C LYS A 68 -1.57 -0.39 7.26
N MET A 69 -2.45 0.56 6.90
CA MET A 69 -3.70 0.25 6.21
C MET A 69 -3.45 -0.40 4.85
N LEU A 70 -2.54 0.17 4.05
CA LEU A 70 -2.20 -0.35 2.73
C LEU A 70 -1.50 -1.72 2.80
N MET A 71 -0.62 -1.93 3.79
CA MET A 71 0.03 -3.22 4.02
C MET A 71 -0.99 -4.30 4.41
N PHE A 72 -1.94 -3.99 5.30
CA PHE A 72 -3.00 -4.92 5.69
C PHE A 72 -3.88 -5.31 4.49
N PHE A 73 -4.22 -4.32 3.66
CA PHE A 73 -4.92 -4.55 2.40
C PHE A 73 -4.13 -5.48 1.48
N CYS A 74 -2.86 -5.22 1.21
CA CYS A 74 -2.09 -6.09 0.33
C CYS A 74 -1.94 -7.51 0.92
N ALA A 75 -1.66 -7.63 2.22
CA ALA A 75 -1.52 -8.92 2.90
C ALA A 75 -2.77 -9.81 2.76
N SER A 76 -3.96 -9.20 2.90
CA SER A 76 -5.24 -9.90 2.76
C SER A 76 -5.46 -10.45 1.34
N GLY A 77 -4.90 -9.80 0.32
CA GLY A 77 -5.02 -10.20 -1.09
C GLY A 77 -3.98 -11.22 -1.55
N ILE A 78 -2.94 -11.52 -0.76
CA ILE A 78 -1.89 -12.49 -1.11
C ILE A 78 -2.44 -13.92 -1.22
N ASN A 79 -3.45 -14.25 -0.42
CA ASN A 79 -3.98 -15.61 -0.32
C ASN A 79 -4.99 -15.97 -1.45
N GLY A 80 -5.16 -15.11 -2.45
CA GLY A 80 -6.10 -15.30 -3.56
C GLY A 80 -5.45 -15.17 -4.95
N SER A 81 -6.28 -15.12 -6.00
CA SER A 81 -5.87 -14.94 -7.41
C SER A 81 -5.20 -13.59 -7.73
N MET A 82 -5.00 -12.77 -6.70
CA MET A 82 -4.50 -11.38 -6.71
C MET A 82 -3.07 -11.31 -6.20
N SER A 83 -2.50 -12.46 -5.86
CA SER A 83 -1.25 -12.63 -5.12
C SER A 83 -0.08 -11.86 -5.74
N THR A 84 0.03 -11.85 -7.07
CA THR A 84 1.14 -11.18 -7.76
C THR A 84 1.07 -9.66 -7.67
N ALA A 85 -0.10 -9.05 -7.86
CA ALA A 85 -0.27 -7.60 -7.71
C ALA A 85 -0.12 -7.17 -6.24
N CYS A 86 -0.68 -7.95 -5.31
CA CYS A 86 -0.59 -7.65 -3.89
C CYS A 86 0.83 -7.79 -3.33
N SER A 87 1.56 -8.86 -3.70
CA SER A 87 2.95 -9.07 -3.26
C SER A 87 3.91 -8.03 -3.83
N THR A 88 3.78 -7.69 -5.11
CA THR A 88 4.60 -6.64 -5.74
C THR A 88 4.32 -5.27 -5.16
N THR A 89 3.05 -4.95 -4.90
CA THR A 89 2.66 -3.71 -4.23
C THR A 89 3.15 -3.68 -2.79
N LEU A 90 2.98 -4.76 -2.03
CA LEU A 90 3.45 -4.85 -0.64
C LEU A 90 4.97 -4.61 -0.57
N ARG A 91 5.74 -5.20 -1.49
CA ARG A 91 7.18 -4.96 -1.57
C ARG A 91 7.50 -3.47 -1.80
N LYS A 92 6.81 -2.82 -2.74
CA LYS A 92 6.99 -1.37 -2.97
C LYS A 92 6.62 -0.52 -1.76
N LEU A 93 5.52 -0.86 -1.08
CA LEU A 93 5.12 -0.17 0.15
C LEU A 93 6.19 -0.30 1.24
N CYS A 94 6.86 -1.46 1.35
CA CYS A 94 7.99 -1.64 2.25
C CYS A 94 9.22 -0.83 1.82
N GLU A 95 9.51 -0.77 0.51
CA GLU A 95 10.62 0.01 -0.04
C GLU A 95 10.42 1.53 0.19
N ASP A 96 9.24 2.05 -0.14
CA ASP A 96 8.93 3.48 -0.05
C ASP A 96 8.57 3.92 1.39
N GLY A 97 8.01 3.01 2.19
CA GLY A 97 7.65 3.23 3.60
C GLY A 97 8.76 2.92 4.60
N SER A 98 9.97 2.57 4.13
CA SER A 98 11.14 2.26 4.97
C SER A 98 11.40 3.23 6.13
N PRO A 99 11.23 4.56 6.00
CA PRO A 99 11.45 5.48 7.12
C PRO A 99 10.53 5.21 8.32
N PHE A 100 9.28 4.81 8.06
CA PHE A 100 8.29 4.49 9.09
C PHE A 100 8.46 3.08 9.66
N ILE A 101 8.95 2.13 8.85
CA ILE A 101 9.18 0.74 9.28
C ILE A 101 10.41 0.64 10.18
N GLN A 102 11.42 1.49 9.95
CA GLN A 102 12.64 1.51 10.77
C GLN A 102 12.46 2.21 12.13
N GLU A 103 11.43 3.04 12.32
CA GLU A 103 11.21 3.75 13.60
C GLU A 103 10.86 2.81 14.77
N ASP A 104 10.41 1.58 14.49
CA ASP A 104 10.23 0.51 15.50
C ASP A 104 11.51 -0.30 15.76
N SER A 105 12.66 0.14 15.23
CA SER A 105 13.99 -0.32 15.66
C SER A 105 14.42 0.39 16.94
N SER A 106 13.51 0.53 17.92
CA SER A 106 13.89 0.86 19.29
C SER A 106 14.61 -0.34 19.92
N LEU A 107 15.79 -0.64 19.38
CA LEU A 107 16.85 -1.41 20.03
C LEU A 107 17.27 -0.76 21.37
N ASP A 108 16.78 0.44 21.68
CA ASP A 108 16.92 1.09 22.97
C ASP A 108 15.95 0.55 24.05
N ASN A 109 14.87 -0.14 23.69
CA ASN A 109 13.94 -0.74 24.68
C ASN A 109 14.33 -2.16 25.12
N LEU A 110 15.38 -2.76 24.54
CA LEU A 110 15.86 -4.10 24.88
C LEU A 110 17.05 -4.12 25.85
N ILE A 111 17.56 -2.97 26.30
CA ILE A 111 18.68 -2.86 27.26
C ILE A 111 18.22 -2.68 28.72
N LEU A 112 16.90 -2.61 29.01
CA LEU A 112 16.42 -2.33 30.36
C LEU A 112 15.91 -3.55 31.18
N ILE A 113 16.22 -4.80 30.76
CA ILE A 113 15.82 -6.02 31.50
C ILE A 113 16.98 -6.70 32.23
N GLU A 114 18.21 -6.15 32.19
CA GLU A 114 19.35 -6.67 32.96
C GLU A 114 20.09 -5.54 33.68
N GLN A 115 19.45 -4.96 34.71
CA GLN A 115 20.15 -4.32 35.84
C GLN A 115 19.41 -4.53 37.15
#